data_AF-A0A0L8AM33-F1
#
_entry.id   AF-A0A0L8AM33-F1
#
_cell.length_a   1.000
_cell.length_b   1.000
_cell.length_c   1.000
_cell.angle_alpha   90.00
_cell.angle_beta   90.00
_cell.angle_gamma   90.00
#
_symmetry.space_group_name_H-M   'P 1'
#
loop_
_entity.id
_entity.type
_entity.pdbx_description
1 polymer ?
#
loop_
_entity_poly.entity_id
_entity_poly.type
_entity_poly.pdbx_seq_one_letter_code
_entity_poly.pdbx_strand_id
1 'polypeptide(L)'
;MKNQNISSLKSTFTIPLAMAIILIPFSLLIGWNMASMVVFWFVVIPLVSHLIPRKVFKSTNPMKESIIGLTIFYTLMTFMIYEHSDFLQLMLISFVVNLLALFFIQLDKKVNREVAG
;
A
#
# COMPACT_ATOMS: atom_id res chain seq x y z
N MET A 1 26.36 9.18 11.66
CA MET A 1 24.89 9.07 11.53
C MET A 1 24.37 9.54 10.15
N LYS A 2 24.95 9.08 9.02
CA LYS A 2 24.54 9.56 7.67
C LYS A 2 23.82 8.51 6.80
N ASN A 3 23.78 7.24 7.24
CA ASN A 3 23.28 6.12 6.41
C ASN A 3 21.84 5.67 6.70
N GLN A 4 21.18 6.10 7.79
CA GLN A 4 19.81 5.66 8.12
C GLN A 4 18.72 6.35 7.29
N ASN A 5 18.93 7.62 6.90
CA ASN A 5 17.94 8.35 6.09
C ASN A 5 17.87 7.85 4.65
N ILE A 6 19.01 7.46 4.06
CA ILE A 6 19.07 6.97 2.67
C ILE A 6 18.41 5.59 2.55
N SER A 7 18.55 4.71 3.55
CA SER A 7 17.89 3.40 3.54
C SER A 7 16.36 3.53 3.68
N SER A 8 15.88 4.45 4.52
CA SER A 8 14.45 4.68 4.69
C SER A 8 13.81 5.34 3.45
N LEU A 9 14.50 6.28 2.81
CA LEU A 9 14.00 6.90 1.57
C LEU A 9 13.92 5.86 0.44
N LYS A 10 14.95 5.02 0.30
CA LYS A 10 14.95 3.92 -0.68
C LYS A 10 13.79 2.96 -0.45
N SER A 11 13.56 2.53 0.80
CA SER A 11 12.45 1.63 1.14
C SER A 11 11.09 2.25 0.80
N THR A 12 10.92 3.55 1.05
CA THR A 12 9.68 4.29 0.77
C THR A 12 9.35 4.32 -0.72
N PHE A 13 10.31 4.63 -1.60
CA PHE A 13 10.10 4.63 -3.06
C PHE A 13 9.96 3.22 -3.65
N THR A 14 10.45 2.20 -2.94
CA THR A 14 10.34 0.83 -3.42
C THR A 14 8.93 0.28 -3.28
N ILE A 15 8.09 0.83 -2.39
CA ILE A 15 6.70 0.41 -2.21
C ILE A 15 5.82 0.76 -3.42
N PRO A 16 5.78 2.03 -3.91
CA PRO A 16 5.11 2.36 -5.16
C PRO A 16 5.64 1.56 -6.34
N LEU A 17 6.96 1.34 -6.41
CA LEU A 17 7.57 0.57 -7.48
C LEU A 17 7.11 -0.89 -7.47
N ALA A 18 7.08 -1.53 -6.30
CA ALA A 18 6.61 -2.90 -6.17
C ALA A 18 5.10 -3.03 -6.47
N MET A 19 4.30 -2.04 -6.08
CA MET A 19 2.88 -1.97 -6.47
C MET A 19 2.72 -1.83 -7.98
N ALA A 20 3.53 -1.00 -8.64
CA ALA A 20 3.52 -0.85 -10.09
C ALA A 20 3.90 -2.17 -10.81
N ILE A 21 4.92 -2.89 -10.30
CA ILE A 21 5.33 -4.20 -10.83
C ILE A 21 4.19 -5.23 -10.73
N ILE A 22 3.29 -5.11 -9.75
CA ILE A 22 2.12 -6.00 -9.62
C ILE A 22 0.95 -5.49 -10.47
N LEU A 23 0.77 -4.17 -10.55
CA LEU A 23 -0.28 -3.52 -11.32
C LEU A 23 -0.18 -3.86 -12.81
N ILE A 24 1.01 -3.82 -13.39
CA ILE A 24 1.24 -4.08 -14.82
C ILE A 24 0.75 -5.47 -15.24
N PRO A 25 1.23 -6.59 -14.66
CA PRO A 25 0.76 -7.92 -15.02
C PRO A 25 -0.71 -8.13 -14.64
N PHE A 26 -1.19 -7.55 -13.54
CA PHE A 26 -2.62 -7.60 -13.20
C PHE A 26 -3.48 -6.96 -14.31
N SER A 27 -3.09 -5.77 -14.76
CA SER A 27 -3.74 -5.04 -15.84
C SER A 27 -3.72 -5.81 -17.16
N LEU A 28 -2.61 -6.47 -17.50
CA LEU A 28 -2.44 -7.18 -18.77
C LEU A 28 -3.13 -8.55 -18.79
N LEU A 29 -3.12 -9.28 -17.68
CA LEU A 29 -3.61 -10.66 -17.61
C LEU A 29 -5.10 -10.75 -17.26
N ILE A 30 -5.58 -9.89 -16.36
CA ILE A 30 -6.96 -9.94 -15.84
C ILE A 30 -7.83 -8.88 -16.52
N GLY A 31 -7.24 -7.73 -16.87
CA GLY A 31 -7.97 -6.57 -17.40
C GLY A 31 -8.75 -5.82 -16.32
N TRP A 32 -9.30 -4.67 -16.70
CA TRP A 32 -10.04 -3.78 -15.80
C TRP A 32 -11.55 -3.92 -16.01
N ASN A 33 -12.21 -4.51 -15.02
CA ASN A 33 -13.66 -4.49 -14.86
C ASN A 33 -13.98 -4.14 -13.39
N MET A 34 -15.26 -3.92 -13.08
CA MET A 34 -15.69 -3.50 -11.72
C MET A 34 -15.18 -4.48 -10.64
N ALA A 35 -15.27 -5.79 -10.89
CA ALA A 35 -14.84 -6.81 -9.95
C ALA A 35 -13.32 -6.84 -9.77
N SER A 36 -12.54 -6.78 -10.86
CA SER A 36 -11.08 -6.77 -10.79
C SER A 36 -10.56 -5.48 -10.14
N MET A 37 -11.24 -4.35 -10.33
CA MET A 37 -10.95 -3.11 -9.58
C MET A 37 -11.16 -3.30 -8.08
N VAL A 38 -12.32 -3.81 -7.66
CA VAL A 38 -12.59 -4.04 -6.24
C VAL A 38 -11.53 -4.97 -5.64
N VAL A 39 -11.22 -6.08 -6.31
CA VAL A 39 -10.20 -7.02 -5.85
C VAL A 39 -8.82 -6.36 -5.77
N PHE A 40 -8.43 -5.59 -6.79
CA PHE A 40 -7.13 -4.93 -6.80
C PHE A 40 -7.00 -3.93 -5.64
N TRP A 41 -7.98 -3.05 -5.49
CA TRP A 41 -7.94 -1.96 -4.53
C TRP A 41 -8.12 -2.42 -3.07
N PHE A 42 -9.05 -3.35 -2.82
CA PHE A 42 -9.40 -3.79 -1.46
C PHE A 42 -8.68 -5.06 -0.99
N VAL A 43 -8.05 -5.81 -1.90
CA VAL A 43 -7.34 -7.05 -1.53
C VAL A 43 -5.85 -6.95 -1.88
N VAL A 44 -5.52 -6.66 -3.14
CA VAL A 44 -4.11 -6.70 -3.59
C VAL A 44 -3.30 -5.59 -2.94
N ILE A 45 -3.75 -4.34 -3.02
CA ILE A 45 -3.06 -3.17 -2.43
C ILE A 45 -2.79 -3.33 -0.91
N PRO A 46 -3.78 -3.66 -0.05
CA PRO A 46 -3.52 -3.85 1.37
C PRO A 46 -2.49 -4.94 1.62
N LEU A 47 -2.59 -6.05 0.90
CA LEU A 47 -1.75 -7.22 1.09
C LEU A 47 -0.30 -6.92 0.68
N VAL A 48 -0.10 -6.22 -0.43
CA VAL A 48 1.20 -5.76 -0.91
C VAL A 48 1.81 -4.72 0.05
N SER A 49 1.02 -3.70 0.42
CA SER A 49 1.48 -2.64 1.32
C SER A 49 1.89 -3.18 2.70
N HIS A 50 1.23 -4.22 3.19
CA HIS A 50 1.57 -4.84 4.47
C HIS A 50 2.77 -5.78 4.37
N LEU A 51 2.80 -6.65 3.35
CA LEU A 51 3.80 -7.72 3.27
C LEU A 51 5.15 -7.23 2.79
N ILE A 52 5.20 -6.31 1.83
CA ILE A 52 6.47 -5.92 1.20
C ILE A 52 7.44 -5.24 2.18
N PRO A 53 7.05 -4.20 2.93
CA PRO A 53 7.95 -3.52 3.87
C PRO A 53 8.45 -4.46 4.98
N ARG A 54 7.62 -5.44 5.36
CA ARG A 54 7.87 -6.34 6.48
C ARG A 54 8.69 -7.58 6.10
N LYS A 55 8.38 -8.23 4.97
CA LYS A 55 9.04 -9.46 4.52
C LYS A 55 10.23 -9.20 3.61
N VAL A 56 10.13 -8.22 2.71
CA VAL A 56 11.16 -7.97 1.69
C VAL A 56 12.24 -7.01 2.23
N PHE A 57 11.82 -5.88 2.81
CA PHE A 57 12.75 -4.82 3.18
C PHE A 57 13.19 -4.83 4.65
N LYS A 58 12.61 -5.71 5.48
CA LYS A 58 12.87 -5.80 6.94
C LYS A 58 12.93 -4.39 7.58
N SER A 59 12.00 -3.53 7.18
CA SER A 59 12.04 -2.11 7.54
C SER A 59 11.98 -1.92 9.06
N THR A 60 12.75 -0.96 9.56
CA THR A 60 12.75 -0.55 10.98
C THR A 60 11.47 0.18 11.37
N ASN A 61 10.80 0.85 10.42
CA ASN A 61 9.50 1.48 10.63
C ASN A 61 8.54 1.19 9.46
N PRO A 62 8.06 -0.07 9.36
CA PRO A 62 7.35 -0.55 8.18
C PRO A 62 6.02 0.19 7.96
N MET A 63 5.39 0.73 9.01
CA MET A 63 4.10 1.41 8.88
C MET A 63 4.25 2.81 8.31
N LYS A 64 5.21 3.60 8.80
CA LYS A 64 5.48 4.93 8.24
C LYS A 64 5.82 4.82 6.75
N GLU A 65 6.64 3.84 6.38
CA GLU A 65 6.99 3.60 4.99
C GLU A 65 5.79 3.10 4.17
N SER A 66 4.95 2.21 4.72
CA SER A 66 3.71 1.76 4.08
C SER A 66 2.77 2.92 3.78
N ILE A 67 2.54 3.81 4.75
CA ILE A 67 1.64 4.97 4.60
C ILE A 67 2.18 5.90 3.53
N ILE A 68 3.46 6.27 3.59
CA ILE A 68 4.04 7.19 2.60
C ILE A 68 4.04 6.55 1.21
N GLY A 69 4.41 5.27 1.10
CA GLY A 69 4.40 4.53 -0.16
C GLY A 69 2.99 4.41 -0.75
N LEU A 70 1.99 4.11 0.08
CA LEU A 70 0.58 4.11 -0.32
C LEU A 70 0.14 5.49 -0.80
N THR A 71 0.42 6.55 -0.05
CA THR A 71 0.04 7.92 -0.44
C THR A 71 0.63 8.30 -1.79
N ILE A 72 1.92 8.02 -2.01
CA ILE A 72 2.57 8.28 -3.31
C ILE A 72 1.90 7.47 -4.42
N PHE A 73 1.67 6.17 -4.21
CA PHE A 73 1.05 5.31 -5.20
C PHE A 73 -0.38 5.77 -5.55
N TYR A 74 -1.23 6.03 -4.56
CA TYR A 74 -2.59 6.52 -4.78
C TYR A 74 -2.63 7.90 -5.44
N THR A 75 -1.66 8.77 -5.14
CA THR A 75 -1.52 10.07 -5.82
C THR A 75 -1.20 9.87 -7.30
N LEU A 76 -0.25 9.00 -7.63
CA LEU A 76 0.08 8.67 -9.03
C LEU A 76 -1.12 8.07 -9.77
N MET A 77 -1.82 7.13 -9.13
CA MET A 77 -3.01 6.49 -9.70
C MET A 77 -4.17 7.45 -9.89
N THR A 78 -4.31 8.47 -9.02
CA THR A 78 -5.29 9.54 -9.17
C THR A 78 -5.10 10.25 -10.51
N PHE A 79 -3.87 10.60 -10.88
CA PHE A 79 -3.59 11.24 -12.17
C PHE A 79 -3.86 10.32 -13.37
N MET A 80 -3.78 8.99 -13.19
CA MET A 80 -4.06 8.04 -14.27
C MET A 80 -5.55 7.80 -14.48
N ILE A 81 -6.37 7.89 -13.42
CA ILE A 81 -7.78 7.47 -13.43
C ILE A 81 -8.73 8.67 -13.31
N TYR A 82 -8.22 9.91 -13.24
CA TYR A 82 -9.03 11.11 -12.96
C TYR A 82 -10.22 11.32 -13.91
N GLU A 83 -10.13 10.85 -15.15
CA GLU A 83 -11.20 10.94 -16.16
C GLU A 83 -12.37 9.98 -15.90
N HIS A 84 -12.17 8.97 -15.04
CA HIS A 84 -13.18 7.97 -14.69
C HIS A 84 -13.67 8.19 -13.26
N SER A 85 -14.72 9.00 -13.10
CA SER A 85 -15.26 9.41 -11.78
C SER A 85 -15.58 8.24 -10.85
N ASP A 86 -16.20 7.18 -11.36
CA ASP A 86 -16.63 6.04 -10.54
C ASP A 86 -15.43 5.23 -10.03
N PHE A 87 -14.41 5.08 -10.87
CA PHE A 87 -13.18 4.38 -10.53
C PHE A 87 -12.33 5.20 -9.57
N LEU A 88 -12.32 6.52 -9.74
CA LEU A 88 -11.65 7.45 -8.82
C LEU A 88 -12.29 7.40 -7.43
N GLN A 89 -13.62 7.44 -7.33
CA GLN A 89 -14.32 7.34 -6.04
C GLN A 89 -14.01 6.03 -5.33
N LEU A 90 -14.08 4.90 -6.05
CA LEU A 90 -13.78 3.58 -5.49
C LEU A 90 -12.34 3.49 -4.99
N MET A 91 -11.39 4.02 -5.77
CA MET A 91 -9.99 4.11 -5.37
C MET A 91 -9.81 4.96 -4.09
N LEU A 92 -10.43 6.15 -4.01
CA LEU A 92 -10.32 7.01 -2.82
C LEU A 92 -10.93 6.36 -1.58
N ILE A 93 -12.08 5.68 -1.71
CA ILE A 93 -12.67 4.90 -0.62
C ILE A 93 -11.70 3.82 -0.16
N SER A 94 -11.12 3.09 -1.12
CA SER A 94 -10.11 2.07 -0.83
C SER A 94 -8.89 2.64 -0.12
N PHE A 95 -8.44 3.84 -0.46
CA PHE A 95 -7.32 4.49 0.23
C PHE A 95 -7.62 4.67 1.73
N VAL A 96 -8.80 5.19 2.06
CA VAL A 96 -9.24 5.37 3.45
C VAL A 96 -9.34 4.03 4.17
N VAL A 97 -9.96 3.02 3.55
CA VAL A 97 -10.09 1.67 4.13
C VAL A 97 -8.73 1.03 4.37
N ASN A 98 -7.78 1.18 3.44
CA ASN A 98 -6.42 0.67 3.59
C ASN A 98 -5.67 1.33 4.75
N LEU A 99 -5.80 2.64 4.92
CA LEU A 99 -5.21 3.36 6.06
C LEU A 99 -5.80 2.87 7.39
N LEU A 100 -7.12 2.72 7.47
CA LEU A 100 -7.79 2.18 8.66
C LEU A 100 -7.35 0.74 8.96
N ALA A 101 -7.28 -0.12 7.95
CA ALA A 101 -6.83 -1.50 8.10
C ALA A 101 -5.39 -1.57 8.64
N LEU A 102 -4.46 -0.76 8.09
CA LEU A 102 -3.09 -0.68 8.60
C LEU A 102 -3.04 -0.18 10.04
N PHE A 103 -3.91 0.77 10.41
CA PHE A 103 -4.02 1.28 11.77
C PHE A 103 -4.50 0.20 12.76
N PHE A 104 -5.58 -0.53 12.44
CA PHE A 104 -6.09 -1.62 13.28
C PHE A 104 -5.08 -2.76 13.44
N ILE A 105 -4.39 -3.16 12.36
CA ILE A 105 -3.35 -4.20 12.41
C ILE A 105 -2.19 -3.79 13.34
N GLN A 106 -1.91 -2.50 13.46
CA GLN A 106 -0.91 -2.00 14.41
C GLN A 106 -1.39 -2.04 15.85
N LEU A 107 -2.62 -1.60 16.10
CA LEU A 107 -3.22 -1.64 17.43
C LEU A 107 -3.23 -3.07 17.97
N ASP A 108 -3.66 -4.04 17.15
CA ASP A 108 -3.67 -5.45 17.53
C ASP A 108 -2.28 -5.96 17.91
N LYS A 109 -1.25 -5.66 17.11
CA LYS A 109 0.14 -6.05 17.43
C LYS A 109 0.68 -5.39 18.68
N LYS A 110 0.29 -4.15 18.95
CA LYS A 110 0.73 -3.43 20.15
C LYS A 110 0.10 -4.06 21.39
N VAL A 111 -1.21 -4.28 21.35
CA VAL A 111 -1.96 -4.95 22.43
C VAL A 111 -1.42 -6.35 22.68
N ASN A 112 -1.23 -7.17 21.63
CA ASN A 112 -0.71 -8.53 21.78
C ASN A 112 0.72 -8.59 22.35
N ARG A 113 1.54 -7.54 22.16
CA ARG A 113 2.86 -7.43 22.80
C ARG A 113 2.78 -7.05 24.28
N GLU A 114 1.80 -6.25 24.67
CA GLU A 114 1.59 -5.83 26.06
C GLU A 114 0.93 -6.93 26.91
N VAL A 115 0.16 -7.83 26.29
CA VAL A 115 -0.52 -8.95 26.99
C VAL A 115 0.38 -10.19 27.12
N ALA A 116 1.35 -10.37 26.22
CA ALA A 116 2.21 -11.56 26.18
C ALA A 116 3.66 -11.34 26.67
N GLY A 117 3.99 -10.13 27.15
CA GLY A 117 5.30 -9.76 27.71
C GLY A 117 5.23 -9.60 29.22
#